data_AF-A0A9W8L6F2-F1
#
_entry.id   AF-A0A9W8L6F2-F1
#
_cell.length_a   1.000
_cell.length_b   1.000
_cell.length_c   1.000
_cell.angle_alpha   90.00
_cell.angle_beta   90.00
_cell.angle_gamma   90.00
#
_symmetry.space_group_name_H-M   'P 1'
#
loop_
_entity.id
_entity.type
_entity.pdbx_description
1 polymer ?
#
loop_
_entity_poly.entity_id
_entity_poly.type
_entity_poly.pdbx_seq_one_letter_code
_entity_poly.pdbx_strand_id
1 'polypeptide(L)'
;MKYEHPTLVEHAKPFRPPPASHILRFERSITMGERHLPSDRKVLLRVQVAQLGLKGPALRKFVLLAGSRYNPVTDELKMSESREPSSLLNKRRLADTLNALVAEANKKDDSFADVPLDFKYCDYKPKAKFPLAWLPKVQQK
;
A
#
# COMPACT_ATOMS: atom_id res chain seq x y z
N MET A 1 -21.79 23.60 -21.98
CA MET A 1 -21.50 23.80 -20.54
C MET A 1 -22.66 24.41 -19.77
N LYS A 2 -23.38 25.42 -20.28
CA LYS A 2 -24.43 26.14 -19.52
C LYS A 2 -25.67 25.31 -19.14
N TYR A 3 -26.02 24.29 -19.92
CA TYR A 3 -27.26 23.50 -19.72
C TYR A 3 -27.01 22.11 -19.11
N GLU A 4 -25.98 21.40 -19.56
CA GLU A 4 -25.69 20.02 -19.12
C GLU A 4 -24.82 19.90 -17.85
N HIS A 5 -24.00 20.89 -17.51
CA HIS A 5 -23.17 20.78 -16.28
C HIS A 5 -23.98 20.94 -14.99
N PRO A 6 -24.97 21.85 -14.89
CA PRO A 6 -25.76 21.99 -13.67
C PRO A 6 -26.54 20.72 -13.29
N THR A 7 -26.97 19.91 -14.27
CA THR A 7 -27.69 18.64 -14.00
C THR A 7 -26.80 17.57 -13.36
N LEU A 8 -25.47 17.62 -13.56
CA LEU A 8 -24.53 16.70 -12.90
C LEU A 8 -24.53 16.85 -11.37
N VAL A 9 -24.93 18.02 -10.85
CA VAL A 9 -25.03 18.27 -9.40
C VAL A 9 -26.06 17.36 -8.75
N GLU A 10 -27.12 17.00 -9.46
CA GLU A 10 -28.17 16.09 -8.96
C GLU A 10 -27.64 14.67 -8.69
N HIS A 11 -26.60 14.25 -9.43
CA HIS A 11 -25.96 12.95 -9.27
C HIS A 11 -24.71 12.96 -8.39
N ALA A 12 -24.30 14.14 -7.91
CA ALA A 12 -23.12 14.28 -7.07
C ALA A 12 -23.33 13.63 -5.70
N LYS A 13 -22.37 12.79 -5.28
CA LYS A 13 -22.37 12.19 -3.94
C LYS A 13 -21.25 12.83 -3.11
N PRO A 14 -21.51 13.27 -1.87
CA PRO A 14 -20.46 13.84 -1.03
C PRO A 14 -19.42 12.78 -0.67
N PHE A 15 -18.14 13.18 -0.63
CA PHE A 15 -17.07 12.30 -0.23
C PHE A 15 -17.23 11.91 1.25
N ARG A 16 -17.16 10.60 1.52
CA ARG A 16 -17.12 10.06 2.88
C ARG A 16 -15.79 9.35 3.07
N PRO A 17 -14.96 9.74 4.05
CA PRO A 17 -13.70 9.07 4.29
C PRO A 17 -13.95 7.61 4.67
N PRO A 18 -13.07 6.68 4.24
CA PRO A 18 -13.19 5.29 4.63
C PRO A 18 -12.99 5.14 6.15
N PRO A 19 -13.70 4.20 6.80
CA PRO A 19 -13.48 3.93 8.22
C PRO A 19 -12.12 3.28 8.46
N ALA A 20 -11.60 3.39 9.68
CA ALA A 20 -10.29 2.83 10.06
C ALA A 20 -10.17 1.31 9.88
N SER A 21 -11.29 0.58 9.78
CA SER A 21 -11.31 -0.85 9.46
C SER A 21 -10.85 -1.17 8.02
N HIS A 22 -10.94 -0.20 7.11
CA HIS A 22 -10.58 -0.38 5.71
C HIS A 22 -9.10 -0.08 5.50
N ILE A 23 -8.25 -1.03 5.86
CA ILE A 23 -6.78 -0.90 5.82
C ILE A 23 -6.19 -1.12 4.41
N LEU A 24 -6.92 -1.78 3.51
CA LEU A 24 -6.42 -2.16 2.19
C LEU A 24 -6.71 -1.08 1.15
N ARG A 25 -5.68 -0.67 0.41
CA ARG A 25 -5.81 0.25 -0.72
C ARG A 25 -5.51 -0.47 -2.03
N PHE A 26 -6.54 -0.56 -2.89
CA PHE A 26 -6.40 -1.07 -4.25
C PHE A 26 -6.34 0.07 -5.25
N GLU A 27 -5.42 -0.03 -6.20
CA GLU A 27 -5.23 0.91 -7.30
C GLU A 27 -5.34 0.16 -8.64
N ARG A 28 -6.11 0.72 -9.57
CA ARG A 28 -6.26 0.21 -10.94
C ARG A 28 -6.22 1.38 -11.93
N SER A 29 -5.57 1.18 -13.06
CA SER A 29 -5.59 2.09 -14.20
C SER A 29 -6.69 1.66 -15.17
N ILE A 30 -7.38 2.64 -15.76
CA ILE A 30 -8.33 2.39 -16.85
C ILE A 30 -8.00 3.40 -17.94
N THR A 31 -7.68 2.90 -19.12
CA THR A 31 -7.51 3.73 -20.31
C THR A 31 -8.87 3.93 -20.98
N MET A 32 -9.27 5.18 -21.19
CA MET A 32 -10.55 5.49 -21.84
C MET A 32 -10.37 5.54 -23.36
N GLY A 33 -11.32 4.99 -24.11
CA GLY A 33 -11.34 5.03 -25.59
C GLY A 33 -10.76 3.79 -26.26
N GLU A 34 -9.71 3.20 -25.71
CA GLU A 34 -9.16 1.93 -26.20
C GLU A 34 -9.74 0.73 -25.44
N ARG A 35 -9.98 -0.38 -26.15
CA ARG A 35 -10.54 -1.59 -25.53
C ARG A 35 -9.42 -2.50 -25.03
N HIS A 36 -9.48 -2.80 -23.72
CA HIS A 36 -8.78 -3.91 -23.07
C HIS A 36 -7.26 -3.93 -23.23
N LEU A 37 -6.60 -2.81 -22.93
CA LEU A 37 -5.13 -2.82 -22.85
C LEU A 37 -4.66 -3.78 -21.76
N PRO A 38 -3.52 -4.48 -21.94
CA PRO A 38 -2.96 -5.35 -20.91
C PRO A 38 -2.71 -4.63 -19.58
N SER A 39 -2.37 -3.33 -19.63
CA SER A 39 -2.18 -2.47 -18.46
C SER A 39 -3.44 -2.31 -17.61
N ASP A 40 -4.63 -2.31 -18.21
CA ASP A 40 -5.91 -2.10 -17.51
C ASP A 40 -6.29 -3.29 -16.61
N ARG A 41 -5.66 -4.46 -16.83
CA ARG A 41 -5.87 -5.66 -16.04
C ARG A 41 -5.08 -5.62 -14.73
N LYS A 42 -4.00 -4.86 -14.69
CA LYS A 42 -3.09 -4.78 -13.55
C LYS A 42 -3.81 -4.15 -12.35
N VAL A 43 -3.69 -4.80 -11.20
CA VAL A 43 -4.13 -4.24 -9.92
C VAL A 43 -2.93 -4.14 -9.00
N LEU A 44 -2.84 -3.05 -8.26
CA LEU A 44 -1.86 -2.83 -7.22
C LEU A 44 -2.57 -2.81 -5.86
N LEU A 45 -2.01 -3.54 -4.90
CA LEU A 45 -2.41 -3.53 -3.51
C LEU A 45 -1.33 -2.85 -2.67
N ARG A 46 -1.77 -1.94 -1.81
CA ARG A 46 -0.96 -1.27 -0.79
C ARG A 46 -1.60 -1.48 0.58
N VAL A 47 -0.79 -1.82 1.57
CA VAL A 47 -1.22 -1.96 2.97
C VAL A 47 -0.07 -1.60 3.91
N GLN A 48 -0.40 -0.93 5.01
CA GLN A 48 0.54 -0.66 6.09
C GLN A 48 0.69 -1.90 6.97
N VAL A 49 1.91 -2.37 7.21
CA VAL A 49 2.13 -3.64 7.93
C VAL A 49 1.70 -3.53 9.39
N ALA A 50 1.91 -2.38 10.03
CA ALA A 50 1.41 -2.10 11.37
C ALA A 50 -0.11 -2.27 11.51
N GLN A 51 -0.89 -2.01 10.44
CA GLN A 51 -2.35 -2.12 10.46
C GLN A 51 -2.87 -3.56 10.33
N LEU A 52 -2.01 -4.54 10.01
CA LEU A 52 -2.38 -5.95 9.91
C LEU A 52 -2.57 -6.62 11.29
N GLY A 53 -2.15 -5.96 12.38
CA GLY A 53 -2.32 -6.47 13.75
C GLY A 53 -1.36 -7.60 14.14
N LEU A 54 -0.34 -7.88 13.33
CA LEU A 54 0.70 -8.87 13.62
C LEU A 54 1.68 -8.33 14.68
N LYS A 55 2.15 -9.18 15.59
CA LYS A 55 3.07 -8.78 16.68
C LYS A 55 4.23 -9.78 16.85
N GLY A 56 5.36 -9.26 17.34
CA GLY A 56 6.53 -10.06 17.74
C GLY A 56 7.05 -10.96 16.60
N PRO A 57 7.17 -12.29 16.82
CA PRO A 57 7.75 -13.21 15.85
C PRO A 57 6.93 -13.31 14.55
N ALA A 58 5.59 -13.21 14.62
CA ALA A 58 4.72 -13.29 13.45
C ALA A 58 4.92 -12.08 12.51
N LEU A 59 5.10 -10.88 13.07
CA LEU A 59 5.38 -9.68 12.27
C LEU A 59 6.75 -9.81 11.58
N ARG A 60 7.77 -10.25 12.32
CA ARG A 60 9.11 -10.44 11.74
C ARG A 60 9.10 -11.48 10.63
N LYS A 61 8.40 -12.61 10.83
CA LYS A 61 8.18 -13.64 9.81
C LYS A 61 7.44 -13.09 8.60
N PHE A 62 6.40 -12.29 8.80
CA PHE A 62 5.66 -11.66 7.70
C PHE A 62 6.56 -10.75 6.84
N VAL A 63 7.38 -9.91 7.47
CA VAL A 63 8.32 -9.02 6.77
C VAL A 63 9.35 -9.84 5.98
N LEU A 64 9.85 -10.94 6.55
CA LEU A 64 10.76 -11.84 5.86
C LEU A 64 10.12 -12.48 4.62
N LEU A 65 8.89 -12.98 4.74
CA LEU A 65 8.13 -13.57 3.62
C LEU A 65 7.74 -12.55 2.55
N ALA A 66 7.50 -11.30 2.95
CA ALA A 66 7.20 -10.20 2.04
C ALA A 66 8.41 -9.85 1.17
N GLY A 67 9.63 -9.96 1.72
CA GLY A 67 10.87 -9.67 1.00
C GLY A 67 10.89 -8.25 0.44
N SER A 68 11.32 -8.09 -0.82
CA SER A 68 11.43 -6.79 -1.50
C SER A 68 10.11 -6.03 -1.74
N ARG A 69 8.97 -6.65 -1.40
CA ARG A 69 7.64 -6.02 -1.50
C ARG A 69 7.35 -5.11 -0.32
N TYR A 70 8.04 -5.30 0.80
CA TYR A 70 7.91 -4.46 2.00
C TYR A 70 8.89 -3.30 1.95
N ASN A 71 8.45 -2.10 2.30
CA ASN A 71 9.32 -0.94 2.47
C ASN A 71 9.47 -0.60 3.96
N PRO A 72 10.67 -0.73 4.56
CA PRO A 72 10.91 -0.46 5.98
C PRO A 72 10.86 1.04 6.33
N VAL A 73 10.99 1.94 5.35
CA VAL A 73 10.97 3.39 5.58
C VAL A 73 9.53 3.89 5.75
N THR A 74 8.61 3.36 4.94
CA THR A 74 7.21 3.79 4.91
C THR A 74 6.25 2.80 5.55
N ASP A 75 6.77 1.68 6.09
CA ASP A 75 6.02 0.54 6.61
C ASP A 75 4.93 0.01 5.65
N GLU A 76 5.17 0.12 4.34
CA GLU A 76 4.18 -0.21 3.31
C GLU A 76 4.56 -1.50 2.59
N LEU A 77 3.63 -2.47 2.57
CA LEU A 77 3.68 -3.60 1.65
C LEU A 77 3.00 -3.21 0.33
N LYS A 78 3.74 -3.36 -0.77
CA LYS A 78 3.26 -3.07 -2.12
C LYS A 78 3.40 -4.30 -3.01
N MET A 79 2.29 -4.78 -3.57
CA MET A 79 2.30 -5.90 -4.53
C MET A 79 1.28 -5.68 -5.65
N SER A 80 1.60 -6.17 -6.84
CA SER A 80 0.72 -6.07 -8.01
C SER A 80 0.54 -7.41 -8.69
N GLU A 81 -0.61 -7.58 -9.32
CA GLU A 81 -0.94 -8.78 -10.09
C GLU A 81 -1.58 -8.37 -11.42
N SER A 82 -1.22 -9.09 -12.48
CA SER A 82 -1.69 -8.85 -13.85
C SER A 82 -1.78 -10.13 -14.68
N ARG A 83 -1.68 -11.31 -14.05
CA ARG A 83 -1.75 -12.62 -14.73
C ARG A 83 -3.14 -12.94 -15.26
N GLU A 84 -4.19 -12.59 -14.51
CA GLU A 84 -5.56 -12.93 -14.88
C GLU A 84 -6.11 -11.99 -15.97
N PRO A 85 -7.04 -12.48 -16.80
CA PRO A 85 -7.62 -11.69 -17.89
C PRO A 85 -8.45 -10.49 -17.41
N SER A 86 -8.95 -10.53 -16.17
CA SER A 86 -9.79 -9.48 -15.60
C SER A 86 -9.16 -8.86 -14.35
N SER A 87 -9.26 -7.53 -14.25
CA SER A 87 -8.84 -6.77 -13.06
C SER A 87 -9.54 -7.27 -11.78
N LEU A 88 -10.79 -7.71 -11.85
CA LEU A 88 -11.49 -8.25 -10.69
C LEU A 88 -10.87 -9.56 -10.19
N LEU A 89 -10.45 -10.44 -11.11
CA LEU A 89 -9.76 -11.68 -10.77
C LEU A 89 -8.38 -11.40 -10.17
N ASN A 90 -7.62 -10.46 -10.77
CA ASN A 90 -6.34 -10.01 -10.22
C ASN A 90 -6.49 -9.44 -8.80
N LYS A 91 -7.55 -8.65 -8.54
CA LYS A 91 -7.86 -8.14 -7.21
C LYS A 91 -8.12 -9.27 -6.21
N ARG A 92 -8.92 -10.28 -6.58
CA ARG A 92 -9.20 -11.44 -5.73
C ARG A 92 -7.92 -12.21 -5.43
N ARG A 93 -7.12 -12.50 -6.45
CA ARG A 93 -5.84 -13.22 -6.32
C ARG A 93 -4.86 -12.50 -5.38
N LEU A 94 -4.82 -11.16 -5.42
CA LEU A 94 -4.04 -10.36 -4.48
C LEU A 94 -4.54 -10.50 -3.04
N ALA A 95 -5.86 -10.50 -2.83
CA ALA A 95 -6.45 -10.69 -1.50
C ALA A 95 -6.16 -12.11 -0.95
N ASP A 96 -6.31 -13.13 -1.79
CA ASP A 96 -6.01 -14.52 -1.42
C ASP A 96 -4.51 -14.68 -1.07
N THR A 97 -3.63 -14.02 -1.84
CA THR A 97 -2.18 -14.02 -1.57
C THR A 97 -1.85 -13.31 -0.25
N LEU A 98 -2.49 -12.18 0.05
CA LEU A 98 -2.31 -11.49 1.33
C LEU A 98 -2.77 -12.37 2.49
N ASN A 99 -3.94 -13.00 2.36
CA ASN A 99 -4.48 -13.91 3.37
C ASN A 99 -3.54 -15.10 3.60
N ALA A 100 -2.99 -15.67 2.54
CA ALA A 100 -2.00 -16.74 2.63
C ALA A 100 -0.75 -16.25 3.39
N LEU A 101 -0.20 -15.07 3.07
CA LEU A 101 0.96 -14.51 3.77
C LEU A 101 0.68 -14.29 5.27
N VAL A 102 -0.50 -13.77 5.62
CA VAL A 102 -0.91 -13.58 7.02
C VAL A 102 -1.09 -14.93 7.73
N ALA A 103 -1.67 -15.92 7.05
CA ALA A 103 -1.81 -17.27 7.59
C ALA A 103 -0.44 -17.91 7.85
N GLU A 104 0.48 -17.87 6.88
CA GLU A 104 1.85 -18.37 7.03
C GLU A 104 2.60 -17.67 8.17
N ALA A 105 2.45 -16.36 8.31
CA ALA A 105 3.07 -15.59 9.39
C ALA A 105 2.59 -16.02 10.79
N ASN A 106 1.33 -16.47 10.91
CA ASN A 106 0.76 -16.94 12.17
C ASN A 106 1.03 -18.43 12.47
N LYS A 107 1.55 -19.21 11.51
CA LYS A 107 1.92 -20.61 11.76
C LYS A 107 3.12 -20.68 12.70
N LYS A 108 3.03 -21.55 13.72
CA LYS A 108 4.03 -21.76 14.77
C LYS A 108 5.18 -22.72 14.41
N ASP A 109 5.17 -23.25 13.19
CA ASP A 109 6.11 -24.30 12.77
C ASP A 109 7.56 -23.78 12.73
N ASP A 110 7.84 -22.84 11.83
CA ASP A 110 9.13 -22.16 11.74
C ASP A 110 8.97 -20.65 12.04
N SER A 111 9.79 -20.13 12.98
CA SER A 111 9.80 -18.72 13.41
C SER A 111 10.82 -17.87 12.63
N PHE A 112 11.70 -18.50 11.84
CA PHE A 112 12.79 -17.84 11.11
C PHE A 112 13.64 -16.91 12.00
N ALA A 113 13.82 -17.29 13.28
CA ALA A 113 14.51 -16.48 14.30
C ALA A 113 15.97 -16.19 13.95
N ASP A 114 16.60 -17.14 13.27
CA ASP A 114 17.97 -17.16 12.79
C ASP A 114 18.23 -16.28 11.57
N VAL A 115 17.23 -16.05 10.72
CA VAL A 115 17.40 -15.29 9.46
C VAL A 115 17.33 -13.77 9.72
N PRO A 116 18.38 -12.98 9.44
CA PRO A 116 18.32 -11.54 9.58
C PRO A 116 17.39 -10.91 8.53
N LEU A 117 16.76 -9.79 8.88
CA LEU A 117 15.96 -9.01 7.93
C LEU A 117 16.90 -8.26 6.97
N ASP A 118 16.81 -8.55 5.68
CA ASP A 118 17.55 -7.84 4.65
C ASP A 118 16.70 -6.69 4.07
N PHE A 119 17.26 -5.48 4.07
CA PHE A 119 16.63 -4.27 3.53
C PHE A 119 17.48 -3.61 2.43
N LYS A 120 18.47 -4.30 1.86
CA LYS A 120 19.38 -3.75 0.84
C LYS A 120 18.68 -3.30 -0.44
N TYR A 121 17.49 -3.82 -0.72
CA TYR A 121 16.67 -3.41 -1.87
C TYR A 121 16.01 -2.03 -1.68
N CYS A 122 16.07 -1.45 -0.48
CA CYS A 122 15.51 -0.14 -0.21
C CYS A 122 16.58 0.96 -0.29
N ASP A 123 16.55 1.71 -1.39
CA ASP A 123 17.39 2.89 -1.60
C ASP A 123 16.87 4.09 -0.77
N TYR A 124 17.14 4.08 0.54
CA TYR A 124 16.81 5.22 1.40
C TYR A 124 17.84 6.34 1.26
N LYS A 125 17.37 7.52 0.85
CA LYS A 125 18.18 8.75 0.80
C LYS A 125 17.72 9.70 1.92
N PRO A 126 18.55 9.96 2.95
CA PRO A 126 18.17 10.87 4.02
C PRO A 126 17.96 12.28 3.45
N LYS A 127 16.82 12.89 3.77
CA LYS A 127 16.52 14.28 3.38
C LYS A 127 17.22 15.22 4.36
N ALA A 128 18.13 16.05 3.86
CA ALA A 128 18.72 17.12 4.65
C ALA A 128 17.62 18.07 5.16
N LYS A 129 17.64 18.40 6.45
CA LYS A 129 16.74 19.37 7.06
C LYS A 129 17.50 20.67 7.32
N PHE A 130 16.79 21.79 7.20
CA PHE A 130 17.37 23.09 7.56
C PHE A 130 17.74 23.10 9.06
N PRO A 131 18.98 23.49 9.42
CA PRO A 131 19.38 23.57 10.82
C PRO A 131 18.56 24.63 11.57
N LEU A 132 17.84 24.21 12.62
CA LEU A 132 17.06 25.15 13.45
C LEU A 132 17.93 26.22 14.11
N ALA A 133 19.21 25.93 14.35
CA ALA A 133 20.17 26.88 14.90
C ALA A 133 20.42 28.10 14.01
N TRP A 134 20.12 28.02 12.72
CA TRP A 134 20.25 29.14 11.78
C TRP A 134 18.99 30.01 11.71
N LEU A 135 17.92 29.63 12.42
CA LEU A 135 16.76 30.51 12.54
C LEU A 135 17.16 31.79 13.27
N PRO A 136 16.71 32.97 12.81
CA PRO A 136 16.96 34.21 13.52
C PRO A 136 16.32 34.13 14.90
N LYS A 137 17.08 34.51 15.94
CA LYS A 137 16.55 34.61 17.30
C LYS A 137 15.58 35.78 17.34
N VAL A 138 14.27 35.50 17.43
CA VAL A 138 13.25 36.53 17.59
C VAL A 138 13.43 37.16 18.98
N GLN A 139 13.90 38.41 19.05
CA GLN A 139 13.82 39.20 20.27
C GLN A 139 12.35 39.57 20.50
N GLN A 140 11.73 39.01 21.53
CA GLN A 140 10.39 39.43 21.96
C GLN A 140 10.47 40.88 22.44
N LYS A 141 9.68 41.75 21.81
CA LYS A 141 9.44 43.13 22.24
C LYS A 141 8.34 43.18 23.29
#